data_AF-A0A7N5KLR3-F1
#
_entry.id   AF-A0A7N5KLR3-F1
#
_cell.length_a   1.000
_cell.length_b   1.000
_cell.length_c   1.000
_cell.angle_alpha   90.00
_cell.angle_beta   90.00
_cell.angle_gamma   90.00
#
_symmetry.space_group_name_H-M   'P 1'
#
loop_
_entity.id
_entity.type
_entity.pdbx_description
1 polymer ?
#
loop_
_entity_poly.entity_id
_entity_poly.type
_entity_poly.pdbx_seq_one_letter_code
_entity_poly.pdbx_strand_id
1 'polypeptide(L)'
;MRKIDLCLSSEGAEVILATSSDEKHPPENMIDGNPETFWTTTGMFPQEFIICFHKHVRIERLVIQSYFVRTLRIEKSTSKEPVDFEPWIERDLVHTEGQLQNEEIMVSYTL
;
A
#
# COMPACT_ATOMS: atom_id res chain seq x y z
N MET A 1 -12.45 6.87 -18.68
CA MET A 1 -12.35 5.60 -17.92
C MET A 1 -12.77 5.87 -16.49
N ARG A 2 -13.54 4.97 -15.86
CA ARG A 2 -13.91 5.08 -14.44
C ARG A 2 -12.64 4.90 -13.61
N LYS A 3 -12.35 5.82 -12.68
CA LYS A 3 -11.31 5.60 -11.65
C LYS A 3 -11.86 4.54 -10.70
N ILE A 4 -11.20 3.39 -10.64
CA ILE A 4 -11.52 2.29 -9.74
C ILE A 4 -10.35 2.19 -8.77
N ASP A 5 -10.65 2.12 -7.48
CA ASP A 5 -9.66 1.78 -6.48
C ASP A 5 -9.47 0.27 -6.48
N LEU A 6 -8.36 -0.17 -7.09
CA LEU A 6 -8.05 -1.58 -7.26
C LEU A 6 -7.64 -2.25 -5.95
N CYS A 7 -7.25 -1.47 -4.93
CA CYS A 7 -6.82 -1.98 -3.63
C CYS A 7 -7.99 -2.27 -2.71
N LEU A 8 -9.23 -2.01 -3.09
CA LEU A 8 -10.38 -2.37 -2.27
C LEU A 8 -10.57 -3.89 -2.21
N SER A 9 -10.80 -4.41 -1.01
CA SER A 9 -11.24 -5.78 -0.78
C SER A 9 -12.50 -6.11 -1.59
N SER A 10 -13.43 -5.16 -1.73
CA SER A 10 -14.63 -5.30 -2.56
C SER A 10 -14.33 -5.46 -4.06
N GLU A 11 -13.14 -5.08 -4.50
CA GLU A 11 -12.65 -5.25 -5.89
C GLU A 11 -11.75 -6.49 -6.04
N GLY A 12 -11.58 -7.28 -4.97
CA GLY A 12 -10.76 -8.50 -4.94
C GLY A 12 -9.29 -8.25 -4.60
N ALA A 13 -8.97 -7.18 -3.86
CA ALA A 13 -7.64 -7.07 -3.26
C ALA A 13 -7.56 -7.88 -1.97
N GLU A 14 -6.41 -8.50 -1.70
CA GLU A 14 -6.16 -9.24 -0.46
C GLU A 14 -4.81 -8.85 0.14
N VAL A 15 -4.75 -8.66 1.46
CA VAL A 15 -3.48 -8.59 2.18
C VAL A 15 -3.02 -10.03 2.46
N ILE A 16 -1.98 -10.47 1.76
CA ILE A 16 -1.47 -11.86 1.87
C ILE A 16 -0.26 -11.99 2.79
N LEU A 17 0.32 -10.86 3.19
CA LEU A 17 1.40 -10.77 4.17
C LEU A 17 1.33 -9.42 4.87
N ALA A 18 1.58 -9.42 6.17
CA ALA A 18 1.85 -8.22 6.97
C ALA A 18 2.79 -8.58 8.12
N THR A 19 3.83 -7.78 8.35
CA THR A 19 4.82 -8.04 9.41
C THR A 19 4.38 -7.56 10.79
N SER A 20 3.25 -6.85 10.88
CA SER A 20 2.61 -6.42 12.13
C SER A 20 1.12 -6.70 12.09
N SER A 21 0.54 -7.03 13.24
CA SER A 21 -0.89 -7.28 13.39
C SER A 21 -1.33 -6.76 14.76
N ASP A 22 -2.36 -5.93 14.75
CA ASP A 22 -3.07 -5.45 15.93
C ASP A 22 -4.56 -5.76 15.71
N GLU A 23 -5.23 -6.36 16.71
CA GLU A 23 -6.63 -6.80 16.57
C GLU A 23 -7.61 -5.63 16.29
N LYS A 24 -7.29 -4.42 16.74
CA LYS A 24 -8.13 -3.22 16.54
C LYS A 24 -7.75 -2.46 15.28
N HIS A 25 -6.51 -2.60 14.83
CA HIS A 25 -5.96 -1.91 13.67
C HIS A 25 -5.27 -2.89 12.70
N PRO A 26 -5.99 -3.91 12.20
CA PRO A 26 -5.38 -4.99 11.45
C PRO A 26 -4.99 -4.54 10.02
N PRO A 27 -4.15 -5.32 9.31
CA PRO A 27 -3.71 -5.00 7.96
C PRO A 27 -4.85 -4.77 6.95
N GLU A 28 -5.98 -5.45 7.13
CA GLU A 28 -7.16 -5.36 6.27
C GLU A 28 -7.79 -3.96 6.27
N ASN A 29 -7.53 -3.14 7.29
CA ASN A 29 -7.93 -1.73 7.31
C ASN A 29 -7.32 -0.93 6.14
N MET A 30 -6.21 -1.39 5.53
CA MET A 30 -5.67 -0.72 4.33
C MET A 30 -6.56 -0.85 3.10
N ILE A 31 -7.43 -1.87 3.07
CA ILE A 31 -8.19 -2.29 1.88
C ILE A 31 -9.71 -2.31 2.11
N ASP A 32 -10.19 -1.79 3.24
CA ASP A 32 -11.61 -1.82 3.61
C ASP A 32 -12.44 -0.66 3.01
N GLY A 33 -11.77 0.35 2.46
CA GLY A 33 -12.39 1.54 1.86
C GLY A 33 -12.89 2.57 2.87
N ASN A 34 -12.58 2.42 4.15
CA ASN A 34 -12.94 3.37 5.19
C ASN A 34 -11.74 4.30 5.49
N PRO A 35 -11.83 5.61 5.21
CA PRO A 35 -10.70 6.53 5.40
C PRO A 35 -10.35 6.80 6.88
N GLU A 36 -11.18 6.34 7.81
CA GLU A 36 -10.99 6.51 9.25
C GLU A 36 -10.27 5.31 9.91
N THR A 37 -10.06 4.22 9.18
CA THR A 37 -9.36 3.02 9.65
C THR A 37 -7.97 2.95 9.03
N PHE A 38 -6.99 2.53 9.83
CA PHE A 38 -5.60 2.39 9.42
C PHE A 38 -5.06 1.05 9.92
N TRP A 39 -4.15 0.45 9.16
CA TRP A 39 -3.25 -0.58 9.70
C TRP A 39 -2.22 0.09 10.60
N THR A 40 -2.13 -0.37 11.84
CA THR A 40 -1.13 0.15 12.79
C THR A 40 0.01 -0.85 12.93
N THR A 41 1.23 -0.35 12.88
CA THR A 41 2.44 -1.17 13.05
C THR A 41 3.14 -0.85 14.35
N THR A 42 3.76 -1.87 14.95
CA THR A 42 4.59 -1.75 16.15
C THR A 42 5.86 -2.60 16.00
N GLY A 43 6.83 -2.39 16.90
CA GLY A 43 8.07 -3.17 16.92
C GLY A 43 9.22 -2.49 16.18
N MET A 44 10.07 -3.27 15.52
CA MET A 44 11.22 -2.77 14.77
C MET A 44 10.85 -2.51 13.32
N PHE A 45 11.28 -1.39 12.76
CA PHE A 45 11.11 -1.04 11.35
C PHE A 45 12.28 -1.57 10.50
N PRO A 46 12.08 -1.84 9.19
CA PRO A 46 10.87 -1.59 8.40
C PRO A 46 9.73 -2.58 8.69
N GLN A 47 8.52 -2.18 8.31
CA GLN A 47 7.33 -3.03 8.35
C GLN A 47 6.84 -3.18 6.91
N GLU A 48 6.45 -4.39 6.54
CA GLU A 48 6.17 -4.79 5.17
C GLU A 48 4.79 -5.42 5.09
N PHE A 49 4.18 -5.26 3.93
CA PHE A 49 2.91 -5.91 3.58
C PHE A 49 2.89 -6.22 2.09
N ILE A 50 2.06 -7.18 1.70
CA ILE A 50 1.84 -7.54 0.30
C ILE A 50 0.35 -7.51 0.01
N ILE A 51 -0.05 -6.70 -0.97
CA ILE A 51 -1.40 -6.70 -1.55
C ILE A 51 -1.38 -7.53 -2.83
N CYS A 52 -2.24 -8.55 -2.88
CA CYS A 52 -2.48 -9.36 -4.07
C CYS A 52 -3.72 -8.87 -4.81
N PHE A 53 -3.66 -8.85 -6.14
CA PHE A 53 -4.81 -8.62 -7.02
C PHE A 53 -5.13 -9.92 -7.76
N HIS A 54 -6.36 -10.44 -7.69
CA HIS A 54 -6.73 -11.70 -8.38
C HIS A 54 -6.81 -11.61 -9.91
N LYS A 55 -6.46 -10.45 -10.48
CA LYS A 55 -6.35 -10.22 -11.92
C LYS A 55 -5.13 -9.38 -12.20
N HIS A 56 -4.57 -9.52 -13.41
CA HIS A 56 -3.53 -8.60 -13.84
C HIS A 56 -4.11 -7.19 -13.95
N VAL A 57 -3.53 -6.24 -13.22
CA VAL A 57 -3.99 -4.86 -13.15
C VAL A 57 -2.97 -3.91 -13.72
N ARG A 58 -3.46 -2.79 -14.24
CA ARG A 58 -2.66 -1.65 -14.65
C ARG A 58 -2.88 -0.52 -13.65
N ILE A 59 -1.84 -0.17 -12.92
CA ILE A 59 -1.88 0.94 -11.95
C ILE A 59 -1.30 2.18 -12.63
N GLU A 60 -2.07 3.27 -12.64
CA GLU A 60 -1.68 4.56 -13.22
C GLU A 60 -1.37 5.62 -12.16
N ARG A 61 -1.84 5.36 -10.94
CA ARG A 61 -1.72 6.26 -9.81
C ARG A 61 -1.77 5.48 -8.51
N LEU A 62 -0.90 5.84 -7.58
CA LEU A 62 -0.94 5.38 -6.20
C LEU A 62 -1.32 6.56 -5.31
N VAL A 63 -2.21 6.32 -4.36
CA VAL A 63 -2.58 7.28 -3.32
C VAL A 63 -2.24 6.63 -2.00
N ILE A 64 -1.42 7.29 -1.18
CA ILE A 64 -0.99 6.77 0.12
C ILE A 64 -1.42 7.77 1.18
N GLN A 65 -2.19 7.28 2.15
CA GLN A 65 -2.59 8.02 3.33
C GLN A 65 -1.92 7.36 4.54
N SER A 66 -1.10 8.10 5.27
CA SER A 66 -0.29 7.53 6.35
C SER A 66 0.04 8.53 7.45
N TYR A 67 0.58 8.03 8.56
CA TYR A 67 1.12 8.83 9.64
C TYR A 67 2.51 8.34 10.01
N PHE A 68 3.43 9.27 10.28
CA PHE A 68 4.79 9.01 10.75
C PHE A 68 5.64 8.09 9.86
N VAL A 69 5.25 7.88 8.60
CA VAL A 69 6.07 7.15 7.63
C VAL A 69 7.19 8.08 7.19
N ARG A 70 8.44 7.62 7.33
CA ARG A 70 9.62 8.38 6.89
C ARG A 70 9.98 8.07 5.44
N THR A 71 10.10 6.79 5.11
CA THR A 71 10.50 6.32 3.78
C THR A 71 9.53 5.23 3.35
N LEU A 72 8.99 5.37 2.16
CA LEU A 72 8.11 4.41 1.50
C LEU A 72 8.86 3.77 0.33
N ARG A 73 8.89 2.45 0.30
CA ARG A 73 9.38 1.64 -0.82
C ARG A 73 8.23 0.79 -1.33
N ILE A 74 7.99 0.86 -2.63
CA ILE A 74 6.98 0.05 -3.31
C ILE A 74 7.70 -0.74 -4.37
N GLU A 75 7.49 -2.05 -4.31
CA GLU A 75 7.92 -3.00 -5.32
C GLU A 75 6.67 -3.67 -5.91
N LYS A 76 6.80 -4.26 -7.09
CA LYS A 76 5.68 -4.95 -7.75
C LYS A 76 6.16 -6.26 -8.35
N SER A 77 5.24 -7.21 -8.48
CA SER A 77 5.49 -8.47 -9.18
C SER A 77 4.30 -8.80 -10.07
N THR A 78 4.58 -9.51 -11.17
CA THR A 78 3.56 -10.13 -12.03
C THR A 78 3.60 -11.67 -11.94
N SER A 79 4.44 -12.21 -11.05
CA SER A 79 4.49 -13.64 -10.76
C SER A 79 3.21 -14.11 -10.06
N LYS A 80 2.89 -15.39 -10.20
CA LYS A 80 1.72 -15.99 -9.52
C LYS A 80 1.93 -16.13 -8.02
N GLU A 81 3.19 -16.31 -7.62
CA GLU A 81 3.61 -16.36 -6.23
C GLU A 81 4.19 -14.98 -5.83
N PRO A 82 4.19 -14.61 -4.54
CA PRO A 82 4.74 -13.34 -4.07
C PRO A 82 6.28 -13.37 -4.06
N VAL A 83 6.86 -13.42 -5.25
CA VAL A 83 8.30 -13.49 -5.52
C VAL A 83 8.66 -12.57 -6.69
N ASP A 84 9.96 -12.41 -6.96
CA ASP A 84 10.49 -11.66 -8.11
C ASP A 84 9.99 -10.20 -8.16
N PHE A 85 9.90 -9.56 -6.99
CA PHE A 85 9.52 -8.16 -6.88
C PHE A 85 10.59 -7.26 -7.52
N GLU A 86 10.14 -6.34 -8.37
CA GLU A 86 10.98 -5.30 -8.96
C GLU A 86 10.74 -3.95 -8.24
N PRO A 87 11.81 -3.19 -7.94
CA PRO A 87 11.67 -1.86 -7.38
C PRO A 87 10.85 -0.97 -8.30
N TRP A 88 9.87 -0.26 -7.73
CA TRP A 88 9.01 0.61 -8.51
C TRP A 88 9.07 2.06 -8.05
N ILE A 89 8.96 2.30 -6.75
CA ILE A 89 8.99 3.63 -6.15
C ILE A 89 9.79 3.60 -4.86
N GLU A 90 10.62 4.61 -4.66
CA GLU A 90 11.20 4.94 -3.35
C GLU A 90 10.99 6.45 -3.11
N ARG A 91 10.40 6.79 -1.96
CA ARG A 91 10.08 8.17 -1.59
C ARG A 91 10.30 8.37 -0.10
N ASP A 92 11.01 9.44 0.25
CA ASP A 92 10.96 9.99 1.60
C ASP A 92 9.73 10.88 1.71
N LEU A 93 8.94 10.70 2.78
CA LEU A 93 7.74 11.48 3.03
C LEU A 93 8.06 12.63 3.99
N VAL A 94 7.35 13.74 3.82
CA VAL A 94 7.50 14.90 4.70
C VAL A 94 7.04 14.52 6.09
N HIS A 95 7.87 14.78 7.10
CA HIS A 95 7.45 14.65 8.49
C HIS A 95 6.36 15.69 8.80
N THR A 96 5.16 15.20 9.05
CA THR A 96 4.02 15.98 9.52
C THR A 96 3.92 15.78 11.03
N GLU A 97 3.85 16.85 11.82
CA GLU A 97 3.81 16.81 13.29
C GLU A 97 2.50 16.16 13.81
N GLY A 98 2.33 14.86 13.58
CA GLY A 98 1.11 14.10 13.84
C GLY A 98 -0.05 14.35 12.88
N GLN A 99 0.15 15.11 11.80
CA GLN A 99 -0.89 15.32 10.79
C GLN A 99 -0.86 14.22 9.72
N LEU A 100 -1.98 14.00 9.04
CA LEU A 100 -2.09 13.01 7.95
C LEU A 100 -1.12 13.36 6.80
N GLN A 101 -0.32 12.37 6.39
CA GLN A 101 0.49 12.42 5.18
C GLN A 101 -0.39 11.92 4.02
N ASN A 102 -0.47 12.70 2.94
CA ASN A 102 -1.21 12.34 1.73
C ASN A 102 -0.27 12.44 0.53
N GLU A 103 0.12 11.30 -0.01
CA GLU A 103 0.99 11.21 -1.18
C GLU A 103 0.18 10.74 -2.39
N GLU A 104 0.27 11.49 -3.48
CA GLU A 104 -0.26 11.10 -4.79
C GLU A 104 0.91 10.90 -5.76
N ILE A 105 1.12 9.66 -6.18
CA ILE A 105 2.23 9.28 -7.05
C ILE A 105 1.66 8.85 -8.40
N MET A 106 1.92 9.67 -9.42
CA MET A 106 1.66 9.32 -10.81
C MET A 106 2.75 8.38 -11.29
N VAL A 107 2.37 7.21 -11.79
CA VAL A 107 3.31 6.21 -12.28
C VAL A 107 3.39 6.30 -13.80
N SER A 108 4.53 6.76 -14.30
CA SER A 108 4.83 6.79 -15.73
C SER A 108 5.34 5.44 -16.20
N TYR A 109 5.04 5.09 -17.45
CA TYR A 109 5.71 3.99 -18.14
C TYR A 109 7.14 4.43 -18.47
N THR A 110 8.12 3.62 -18.09
CA THR A 110 9.40 3.63 -18.78
C THR A 110 9.20 2.77 -20.03
N LEU A 111 9.36 3.36 -21.21
CA LEU A 111 9.31 2.66 -22.51
C LEU A 111 10.47 1.67 -22.65
#